data_AF-A0A949LWU7-F1
#
_entry.id   AF-A0A949LWU7-F1
#
_cell.length_a   1.000
_cell.length_b   1.000
_cell.length_c   1.000
_cell.angle_alpha   90.00
_cell.angle_beta   90.00
_cell.angle_gamma   90.00
#
_symmetry.space_group_name_H-M   'P 1'
#
loop_
_entity.id
_entity.type
_entity.pdbx_description
1 polymer ?
#
loop_
_entity_poly.entity_id
_entity_poly.type
_entity_poly.pdbx_seq_one_letter_code
_entity_poly.pdbx_strand_id
1 'polypeptide(L)'
;MNLNPFRASISRPDRAPKGSSPPLAARLRPGPRALFAAAAASLIAVLAIIAASRDIRGLTFHGPDLALWSAQSPVVQSHVGAALFALATGAGILLRRKGDRLHKILGWSWVVMMTATAATSLFILELNHGSFSLIHGLSAYTLVALPLGVMAARSGNIRAHRSMMMSMFTGALIIAGLFTFIPGRLMWDLFVS
;
A
#
# COMPACT_ATOMS: atom_id res chain seq x y z
N MET A 1 -9.07 -72.03 -10.18
CA MET A 1 -7.81 -71.56 -9.57
C MET A 1 -7.48 -70.21 -10.22
N ASN A 2 -7.76 -69.09 -9.54
CA ASN A 2 -7.55 -67.74 -10.09
C ASN A 2 -6.68 -66.96 -9.10
N LEU A 3 -5.39 -66.86 -9.41
CA LEU A 3 -4.40 -66.12 -8.64
C LEU A 3 -4.25 -64.75 -9.30
N ASN A 4 -4.81 -63.71 -8.69
CA ASN A 4 -4.60 -62.34 -9.13
C ASN A 4 -3.67 -61.62 -8.14
N PRO A 5 -2.35 -61.53 -8.42
CA PRO A 5 -1.36 -61.02 -7.46
C PRO A 5 -1.25 -59.48 -7.39
N PHE A 6 -2.13 -58.72 -8.07
CA PHE A 6 -1.97 -57.27 -8.25
C PHE A 6 -3.03 -56.42 -7.56
N ARG A 7 -3.38 -56.72 -6.30
CA ARG A 7 -4.14 -55.79 -5.44
C ARG A 7 -3.19 -55.11 -4.46
N ALA A 8 -2.29 -54.27 -5.00
CA ALA A 8 -1.51 -53.36 -4.18
C ALA A 8 -2.50 -52.46 -3.39
N SER A 9 -2.46 -52.59 -2.07
CA SER A 9 -3.25 -51.77 -1.17
C SER A 9 -2.77 -50.33 -1.28
N ILE A 10 -3.51 -49.50 -2.04
CA ILE A 10 -3.40 -48.06 -1.91
C ILE A 10 -3.96 -47.73 -0.53
N SER A 11 -3.09 -47.72 0.48
CA SER A 11 -3.35 -47.16 1.79
C SER A 11 -3.76 -45.71 1.56
N ARG A 12 -5.07 -45.44 1.71
CA ARG A 12 -5.61 -44.08 1.65
C ARG A 12 -4.79 -43.23 2.63
N PRO A 13 -4.31 -42.04 2.24
CA PRO A 13 -3.67 -41.16 3.20
C PRO A 13 -4.68 -40.89 4.32
N ASP A 14 -4.30 -41.27 5.54
CA ASP A 14 -5.12 -41.07 6.73
C ASP A 14 -5.58 -39.62 6.77
N ARG A 15 -6.90 -39.41 6.64
CA ARG A 15 -7.47 -38.09 6.88
C ARG A 15 -7.16 -37.75 8.34
N ALA A 16 -6.46 -36.65 8.55
CA ALA A 16 -6.18 -36.14 9.87
C ALA A 16 -7.46 -36.18 10.73
N PRO A 17 -7.37 -36.67 11.99
CA PRO A 17 -8.53 -36.89 12.82
C PRO A 17 -9.36 -35.60 12.96
N LYS A 18 -10.67 -35.72 12.68
CA LYS A 18 -11.68 -34.68 12.91
C LYS A 18 -11.65 -34.33 14.41
N GLY A 19 -10.94 -33.26 14.77
CA GLY A 19 -10.73 -32.85 16.16
C GLY A 19 -9.32 -32.36 16.49
N SER A 20 -8.35 -32.51 15.59
CA SER A 20 -7.04 -31.87 15.77
C SER A 20 -7.21 -30.34 15.70
N SER A 21 -7.22 -29.69 16.86
CA SER A 21 -7.13 -28.24 16.94
C SER A 21 -5.86 -27.80 16.20
N PRO A 22 -5.93 -26.77 15.34
CA PRO A 22 -4.73 -26.26 14.69
C PRO A 22 -3.68 -25.93 15.75
N PRO A 23 -2.39 -26.20 15.47
CA PRO A 23 -1.32 -25.95 16.42
C PRO A 23 -1.40 -24.52 16.93
N LEU A 24 -1.15 -24.30 18.23
CA LEU A 24 -1.28 -23.01 18.90
C LEU A 24 -0.63 -21.86 18.10
N ALA A 25 0.51 -22.15 17.46
CA ALA A 25 1.23 -21.24 16.56
C ALA A 25 0.40 -20.69 15.39
N ALA A 26 -0.54 -21.46 14.83
CA ALA A 26 -1.41 -21.01 13.75
C ALA A 26 -2.54 -20.08 14.24
N ARG A 27 -2.95 -20.20 15.51
CA ARG A 27 -3.97 -19.34 16.14
C ARG A 27 -3.41 -17.97 16.56
N LEU A 28 -2.09 -17.88 16.77
CA LEU A 28 -1.39 -16.68 17.22
C LEU A 28 -0.88 -15.78 16.08
N ARG A 29 -1.05 -16.18 14.81
CA ARG A 29 -0.60 -15.37 13.67
C ARG A 29 -1.47 -14.11 13.58
N PRO A 30 -0.89 -12.89 13.70
CA PRO A 30 -1.67 -11.67 13.62
C PRO A 30 -2.40 -11.60 12.28
N GLY A 31 -3.71 -11.42 12.35
CA GLY A 31 -4.53 -11.30 11.15
C GLY A 31 -4.12 -10.06 10.33
N PRO A 32 -4.53 -9.97 9.05
CA PRO A 32 -4.16 -8.84 8.18
C PRO A 32 -4.52 -7.46 8.76
N ARG A 33 -5.59 -7.38 9.56
CA ARG A 33 -5.99 -6.16 10.27
C ARG A 33 -5.02 -5.79 11.39
N ALA A 34 -4.47 -6.77 12.11
CA ALA A 34 -3.50 -6.56 13.17
C ALA A 34 -2.12 -6.17 12.60
N LEU A 35 -1.70 -6.77 11.49
CA LEU A 35 -0.49 -6.36 10.77
C LEU A 35 -0.60 -4.93 10.21
N PHE A 36 -1.78 -4.57 9.69
CA PHE A 36 -2.03 -3.22 9.19
C PHE A 36 -2.12 -2.19 10.31
N ALA A 37 -2.78 -2.54 11.41
CA ALA A 37 -2.77 -1.72 12.63
C ALA A 37 -1.37 -1.57 13.20
N ALA A 38 -0.53 -2.60 13.17
CA ALA A 38 0.87 -2.53 13.58
C ALA A 38 1.68 -1.62 12.64
N ALA A 39 1.52 -1.72 11.32
CA ALA A 39 2.22 -0.84 10.37
C ALA A 39 1.75 0.63 10.49
N ALA A 40 0.45 0.86 10.65
CA ALA A 40 -0.10 2.19 10.92
C ALA A 40 0.35 2.71 12.29
N ALA A 41 0.41 1.87 13.32
CA ALA A 41 0.95 2.23 14.63
C ALA A 41 2.44 2.52 14.58
N SER A 42 3.22 1.79 13.77
CA SER A 42 4.64 2.08 13.54
C SER A 42 4.83 3.40 12.80
N LEU A 43 4.00 3.69 11.80
CA LEU A 43 4.02 4.99 11.10
C LEU A 43 3.61 6.13 12.03
N ILE A 44 2.54 5.97 12.80
CA ILE A 44 2.10 6.93 13.82
C ILE A 44 3.17 7.09 14.90
N ALA A 45 3.83 6.01 15.34
CA ALA A 45 4.91 6.07 16.31
C ALA A 45 6.13 6.80 15.74
N VAL A 46 6.49 6.58 14.48
CA VAL A 46 7.57 7.33 13.81
C VAL A 46 7.20 8.80 13.69
N LEU A 47 5.99 9.12 13.24
CA LEU A 47 5.49 10.51 13.16
C LEU A 47 5.38 11.16 14.54
N ALA A 48 5.02 10.41 15.58
CA ALA A 48 4.96 10.88 16.96
C ALA A 48 6.36 11.05 17.56
N ILE A 49 7.33 10.20 17.21
CA ILE A 49 8.74 10.36 17.59
C ILE A 49 9.30 11.63 16.95
N ILE A 50 9.00 11.87 15.66
CA ILE A 50 9.35 13.09 14.94
C ILE A 50 8.70 14.33 15.58
N ALA A 51 7.41 14.27 15.93
CA ALA A 51 6.70 15.38 16.58
C ALA A 51 7.12 15.61 18.05
N ALA A 52 7.53 14.55 18.75
CA ALA A 52 8.01 14.61 20.13
C ALA A 52 9.48 15.03 20.21
N SER A 53 10.25 14.82 19.15
CA SER A 53 11.59 15.38 18.98
C SER A 53 11.51 16.85 18.61
N ARG A 54 11.07 17.72 19.52
CA ARG A 54 11.07 19.17 19.28
C ARG A 54 12.46 19.78 19.12
N ASP A 55 13.52 19.00 19.39
CA ASP A 55 14.90 19.51 19.38
C ASP A 55 15.96 18.40 19.19
N ILE A 56 15.83 17.61 18.11
CA ILE A 56 16.93 16.70 17.74
C ILE A 56 17.83 17.46 16.76
N ARG A 57 18.95 17.99 17.27
CA ARG A 57 20.10 18.51 16.49
C ARG A 57 19.92 19.86 15.78
N GLY A 58 19.09 20.76 16.33
CA GLY A 58 18.83 22.07 15.71
C GLY A 58 17.86 22.01 14.53
N LEU A 59 17.13 20.90 14.38
CA LEU A 59 16.00 20.77 13.46
C LEU A 59 14.73 21.21 14.17
N THR A 60 14.06 22.21 13.62
CA THR A 60 12.80 22.73 14.16
C THR A 60 11.63 22.25 13.31
N PHE A 61 10.71 21.53 13.96
CA PHE A 61 9.46 21.12 13.32
C PHE A 61 8.44 22.25 13.38
N HIS A 62 7.92 22.64 12.22
CA HIS A 62 6.89 23.66 12.09
C HIS A 62 5.70 23.15 11.29
N GLY A 63 4.62 23.93 11.29
CA GLY A 63 3.49 23.70 10.38
C GLY A 63 3.93 23.80 8.91
N PRO A 64 3.10 23.32 7.96
CA PRO A 64 3.44 23.36 6.55
C PRO A 64 3.68 24.80 6.08
N ASP A 65 4.86 25.07 5.52
CA ASP A 65 5.14 26.36 4.91
C ASP A 65 4.30 26.53 3.64
N LEU A 66 3.22 27.31 3.76
CA LEU A 66 2.27 27.55 2.67
C LEU A 66 2.89 28.37 1.53
N ALA A 67 3.93 29.16 1.79
CA ALA A 67 4.63 29.91 0.75
C ALA A 67 5.39 28.94 -0.16
N LEU A 68 6.17 28.02 0.42
CA LEU A 68 6.86 26.97 -0.32
C LEU A 68 5.90 26.09 -1.13
N TRP A 69 4.75 25.75 -0.54
CA TRP A 69 3.70 24.98 -1.22
C TRP A 69 3.11 25.74 -2.42
N SER A 70 2.74 27.01 -2.23
CA SER A 70 2.13 27.83 -3.27
C SER A 70 3.06 28.11 -4.45
N ALA A 71 4.37 28.06 -4.23
CA ALA A 71 5.40 28.21 -5.26
C ALA A 71 5.56 26.96 -6.15
N GLN A 72 5.00 25.81 -5.77
CA GLN A 72 5.13 24.57 -6.55
C GLN A 72 4.25 24.58 -7.80
N SER A 73 4.67 23.83 -8.82
CA SER A 73 3.90 23.71 -10.05
C SER A 73 2.51 23.06 -9.81
N PRO A 74 1.49 23.37 -10.63
CA PRO A 74 0.18 22.74 -10.52
C PRO A 74 0.22 21.20 -10.62
N VAL A 75 1.21 20.65 -11.33
CA VAL A 75 1.42 19.21 -11.45
C VAL A 75 1.84 18.60 -10.11
N VAL A 76 2.75 19.24 -9.38
CA VAL A 76 3.15 18.79 -8.04
C VAL A 76 1.99 18.90 -7.05
N GLN A 77 1.26 20.01 -7.08
CA GLN A 77 0.12 20.23 -6.19
C GLN A 77 -0.98 19.17 -6.41
N SER A 78 -1.33 18.91 -7.68
CA SER A 78 -2.32 17.89 -8.04
C SER A 78 -1.85 16.47 -7.72
N HIS A 79 -0.56 16.18 -7.91
CA HIS A 79 0.02 14.88 -7.53
C HIS A 79 -0.15 14.60 -6.04
N VAL A 80 0.31 15.53 -5.19
CA VAL A 80 0.24 15.38 -3.73
C VAL A 80 -1.22 15.33 -3.27
N GLY A 81 -2.10 16.19 -3.81
CA GLY A 81 -3.53 16.14 -3.50
C GLY A 81 -4.18 14.81 -3.84
N ALA A 82 -3.91 14.27 -5.04
CA ALA A 82 -4.39 12.95 -5.46
C ALA A 82 -3.83 11.83 -4.58
N ALA A 83 -2.54 11.89 -4.22
CA ALA A 83 -1.88 10.90 -3.36
C ALA A 83 -2.50 10.87 -1.97
N LEU A 84 -2.77 12.02 -1.36
CA LEU A 84 -3.42 12.13 -0.06
C LEU A 84 -4.85 11.57 -0.09
N PHE A 85 -5.60 11.84 -1.15
CA PHE A 85 -6.94 11.28 -1.31
C PHE A 85 -6.91 9.76 -1.53
N ALA A 86 -5.97 9.26 -2.33
CA ALA A 86 -5.73 7.83 -2.51
C ALA A 86 -5.33 7.16 -1.19
N LEU A 87 -4.50 7.81 -0.37
CA LEU A 87 -4.14 7.29 0.95
C LEU A 87 -5.36 7.18 1.87
N ALA A 88 -6.17 8.24 1.95
CA ALA A 88 -7.36 8.27 2.80
C ALA A 88 -8.39 7.21 2.37
N THR A 89 -8.71 7.14 1.07
CA THR A 89 -9.65 6.14 0.55
C THR A 89 -9.12 4.72 0.67
N GLY A 90 -7.82 4.50 0.44
CA GLY A 90 -7.16 3.20 0.59
C GLY A 90 -7.21 2.68 2.03
N ALA A 91 -6.90 3.55 3.01
CA ALA A 91 -7.07 3.24 4.42
C ALA A 91 -8.52 2.90 4.75
N GLY A 92 -9.47 3.67 4.22
CA GLY A 92 -10.91 3.38 4.32
C GLY A 92 -11.24 1.97 3.83
N ILE A 93 -10.88 1.62 2.60
CA ILE A 93 -11.12 0.30 1.97
C ILE A 93 -10.63 -0.85 2.87
N LEU A 94 -9.47 -0.68 3.50
CA LEU A 94 -8.84 -1.71 4.32
C LEU A 94 -9.60 -1.99 5.60
N LEU A 95 -10.16 -0.95 6.20
CA LEU A 95 -11.01 -1.03 7.38
C LEU A 95 -12.42 -1.56 7.03
N ARG A 96 -12.91 -1.32 5.81
CA ARG A 96 -14.24 -1.77 5.38
C ARG A 96 -14.39 -3.30 5.29
N ARG A 97 -15.65 -3.76 5.34
CA ARG A 97 -16.04 -5.11 4.94
C ARG A 97 -15.80 -5.28 3.44
N LYS A 98 -15.15 -6.37 3.06
CA LYS A 98 -14.72 -6.60 1.69
C LYS A 98 -15.95 -6.98 0.85
N GLY A 99 -16.08 -6.38 -0.33
CA GLY A 99 -17.16 -6.66 -1.28
C GLY A 99 -18.52 -5.98 -1.00
N ASP A 100 -18.64 -5.17 0.06
CA ASP A 100 -19.86 -4.37 0.28
C ASP A 100 -19.94 -3.16 -0.68
N ARG A 101 -21.08 -2.47 -0.71
CA ARG A 101 -21.29 -1.31 -1.61
C ARG A 101 -20.23 -0.22 -1.37
N LEU A 102 -19.88 0.05 -0.11
CA LEU A 102 -18.93 1.09 0.25
C LEU A 102 -17.49 0.71 -0.14
N HIS A 103 -17.12 -0.56 -0.05
CA HIS A 103 -15.85 -1.07 -0.56
C HIS A 103 -15.72 -0.84 -2.07
N LYS A 104 -16.81 -1.01 -2.83
CA LYS A 104 -16.80 -0.74 -4.29
C LYS A 104 -16.70 0.75 -4.59
N ILE A 105 -17.46 1.60 -3.89
CA ILE A 105 -17.41 3.06 -4.08
C ILE A 105 -16.01 3.58 -3.76
N LEU A 106 -15.49 3.27 -2.56
CA LEU A 106 -14.15 3.68 -2.17
C LEU A 106 -13.10 3.07 -3.09
N GLY A 107 -13.26 1.82 -3.51
CA GLY A 107 -12.38 1.13 -4.45
C GLY A 107 -12.25 1.86 -5.79
N TRP A 108 -13.37 2.30 -6.36
CA TRP A 108 -13.35 3.09 -7.59
C TRP A 108 -12.75 4.49 -7.38
N SER A 109 -13.08 5.17 -6.28
CA SER A 109 -12.45 6.45 -5.93
C SER A 109 -10.94 6.30 -5.81
N TRP A 110 -10.48 5.23 -5.15
CA TRP A 110 -9.07 4.92 -4.98
C TRP A 110 -8.40 4.64 -6.32
N VAL A 111 -9.00 3.84 -7.21
CA VAL A 111 -8.47 3.58 -8.56
C VAL A 111 -8.29 4.88 -9.35
N VAL A 112 -9.28 5.76 -9.36
CA VAL A 112 -9.19 7.04 -10.10
C VAL A 112 -8.05 7.90 -9.54
N MET A 113 -7.96 8.03 -8.22
CA MET A 113 -6.95 8.87 -7.57
C MET A 113 -5.55 8.28 -7.66
N MET A 114 -5.43 6.95 -7.61
CA MET A 114 -4.15 6.25 -7.80
C MET A 114 -3.63 6.41 -9.23
N THR A 115 -4.52 6.34 -10.23
CA THR A 115 -4.17 6.65 -11.62
C THR A 115 -3.69 8.09 -11.76
N ALA A 116 -4.43 9.06 -11.20
CA ALA A 116 -4.05 10.47 -11.25
C ALA A 116 -2.69 10.70 -10.58
N THR A 117 -2.45 10.09 -9.42
CA THR A 117 -1.16 10.13 -8.70
C THR A 117 -0.03 9.59 -9.56
N ALA A 118 -0.19 8.39 -10.14
CA ALA A 118 0.86 7.78 -10.95
C ALA A 118 1.10 8.54 -12.27
N ALA A 119 0.05 9.03 -12.93
CA ALA A 119 0.16 9.80 -14.17
C ALA A 119 0.90 11.13 -13.93
N THR A 120 0.48 11.91 -12.94
CA THR A 120 1.15 13.17 -12.58
C THR A 120 2.60 12.96 -12.14
N SER A 121 2.92 11.84 -11.46
CA SER A 121 4.30 11.49 -11.12
C SER A 121 5.19 11.30 -12.36
N LEU A 122 4.66 10.77 -13.46
CA LEU A 122 5.44 10.63 -14.70
C LEU A 122 5.72 12.00 -15.34
N PHE A 123 4.80 12.97 -15.24
CA PHE A 123 5.07 14.33 -15.70
C PHE A 123 6.09 15.06 -14.81
N ILE A 124 6.15 14.77 -13.51
CA ILE A 124 7.18 15.31 -12.60
C ILE A 124 8.60 14.86 -13.02
N LEU A 125 8.75 13.72 -13.69
CA LEU A 125 10.03 13.26 -14.24
C LEU A 125 10.65 14.28 -15.20
N GLU A 126 9.82 14.85 -16.09
CA GLU A 126 10.25 15.81 -17.10
C GLU A 126 10.71 17.13 -16.47
N LEU A 127 10.07 17.52 -15.36
CA LEU A 127 10.44 18.71 -14.57
C LEU A 127 11.77 18.54 -13.80
N ASN A 128 12.23 17.30 -13.57
CA ASN A 128 13.48 17.01 -12.85
C ASN A 128 14.63 16.62 -13.79
N HIS A 129 14.75 17.31 -14.92
CA HIS A 129 15.79 17.08 -15.94
C HIS A 129 15.83 15.63 -16.48
N GLY A 130 14.71 14.90 -16.44
CA GLY A 130 14.62 13.51 -16.91
C GLY A 130 15.32 12.48 -16.01
N SER A 131 15.66 12.83 -14.76
CA SER A 131 16.32 11.89 -13.84
C SER A 131 15.37 10.77 -13.41
N PHE A 132 15.52 9.59 -14.03
CA PHE A 132 14.73 8.41 -13.72
C PHE A 132 15.05 7.86 -12.33
N SER A 133 14.22 8.22 -11.35
CA SER A 133 14.25 7.61 -10.01
C SER A 133 13.40 6.32 -9.92
N LEU A 134 13.69 5.48 -8.93
CA LEU A 134 12.89 4.28 -8.59
C LEU A 134 11.38 4.58 -8.42
N ILE A 135 11.03 5.80 -8.02
CA ILE A 135 9.64 6.23 -7.82
C ILE A 135 8.88 6.30 -9.17
N HIS A 136 9.56 6.61 -10.28
CA HIS A 136 8.91 6.63 -11.60
C HIS A 136 8.66 5.21 -12.13
N GLY A 137 9.59 4.28 -11.87
CA GLY A 137 9.36 2.86 -12.13
C GLY A 137 8.14 2.33 -11.35
N LEU A 138 7.97 2.82 -10.11
CA LEU A 138 6.80 2.49 -9.29
C LEU A 138 5.49 3.10 -9.85
N SER A 139 5.55 4.29 -10.44
CA SER A 139 4.41 4.89 -11.14
C SER A 139 4.03 4.10 -12.39
N ALA A 140 5.00 3.70 -13.23
CA ALA A 140 4.76 2.84 -14.37
C ALA A 140 4.17 1.47 -13.95
N TYR A 141 4.75 0.85 -12.92
CA TYR A 141 4.20 -0.36 -12.31
C TYR A 141 2.75 -0.16 -11.85
N THR A 142 2.45 0.95 -11.18
CA THR A 142 1.10 1.25 -10.68
C THR A 142 0.10 1.34 -11.83
N LEU A 143 0.42 2.05 -12.91
CA LEU A 143 -0.46 2.19 -14.07
C LEU A 143 -0.77 0.85 -14.77
N VAL A 144 0.15 -0.11 -14.71
CA VAL A 144 -0.07 -1.47 -15.25
C VAL A 144 -0.79 -2.37 -14.25
N ALA A 145 -0.34 -2.38 -12.99
CA ALA A 145 -0.86 -3.26 -11.94
C ALA A 145 -2.30 -2.91 -11.55
N LEU A 146 -2.69 -1.64 -11.64
CA LEU A 146 -4.01 -1.17 -11.27
C LEU A 146 -5.14 -1.78 -12.13
N PRO A 147 -5.13 -1.67 -13.48
CA PRO A 147 -6.14 -2.33 -14.32
C PRO A 147 -6.08 -3.85 -14.19
N LEU A 148 -4.88 -4.45 -14.09
CA LEU A 148 -4.73 -5.90 -13.84
C LEU A 148 -5.42 -6.32 -12.53
N GLY A 149 -5.25 -5.54 -11.47
CA GLY A 149 -5.87 -5.78 -10.17
C GLY A 149 -7.39 -5.64 -10.20
N VAL A 150 -7.92 -4.70 -11.00
CA VAL A 150 -9.37 -4.56 -11.23
C VAL A 150 -9.91 -5.75 -12.04
N MET A 151 -9.20 -6.17 -13.09
CA MET A 151 -9.58 -7.35 -13.89
C MET A 151 -9.55 -8.63 -13.05
N ALA A 152 -8.56 -8.80 -12.17
CA ALA A 152 -8.50 -9.91 -11.23
C ALA A 152 -9.70 -9.96 -10.28
N ALA A 153 -10.21 -8.81 -9.82
CA ALA A 153 -11.44 -8.79 -9.04
C ALA A 153 -12.67 -9.21 -9.87
N ARG A 154 -12.74 -8.76 -11.13
CA ARG A 154 -13.85 -9.09 -12.04
C ARG A 154 -13.86 -10.57 -12.43
N SER A 155 -12.70 -11.20 -12.57
CA SER A 155 -12.56 -12.64 -12.87
C SER A 155 -12.67 -13.54 -11.64
N GLY A 156 -12.94 -12.98 -10.45
CA GLY A 156 -13.03 -13.74 -9.20
C GLY A 156 -11.68 -14.15 -8.62
N ASN A 157 -10.55 -13.75 -9.22
CA ASN A 157 -9.22 -13.96 -8.65
C ASN A 157 -8.89 -12.94 -7.55
N ILE A 158 -9.57 -13.10 -6.41
CA ILE A 158 -9.47 -12.18 -5.27
C ILE A 158 -8.06 -12.18 -4.65
N ARG A 159 -7.32 -13.29 -4.76
CA ARG A 159 -5.94 -13.37 -4.27
C ARG A 159 -5.02 -12.43 -5.04
N ALA A 160 -5.08 -12.46 -6.38
CA ALA A 160 -4.30 -11.56 -7.22
C ALA A 160 -4.71 -10.10 -7.04
N HIS A 161 -6.03 -9.81 -7.05
CA HIS A 161 -6.55 -8.48 -6.74
C HIS A 161 -5.98 -7.94 -5.43
N ARG A 162 -6.12 -8.70 -4.33
CA ARG A 162 -5.63 -8.29 -3.02
C ARG A 162 -4.12 -8.04 -3.02
N SER A 163 -3.35 -8.92 -3.64
CA SER A 163 -1.88 -8.79 -3.68
C SER A 163 -1.46 -7.49 -4.38
N MET A 164 -2.03 -7.21 -5.56
CA MET A 164 -1.73 -6.00 -6.33
C MET A 164 -2.19 -4.73 -5.61
N MET A 165 -3.40 -4.73 -5.04
CA MET A 165 -3.88 -3.56 -4.28
C MET A 165 -3.00 -3.27 -3.05
N MET A 166 -2.52 -4.31 -2.36
CA MET A 166 -1.64 -4.16 -1.20
C MET A 166 -0.22 -3.75 -1.57
N SER A 167 0.33 -4.23 -2.68
CA SER A 167 1.66 -3.80 -3.13
C SER A 167 1.63 -2.32 -3.51
N MET A 168 0.61 -1.85 -4.24
CA MET A 168 0.48 -0.43 -4.59
C MET A 168 0.22 0.44 -3.36
N PHE A 169 -0.69 0.06 -2.46
CA PHE A 169 -0.94 0.84 -1.26
C PHE A 169 0.33 0.97 -0.39
N THR A 170 1.06 -0.13 -0.18
CA THR A 170 2.26 -0.12 0.67
C THR A 170 3.44 0.54 -0.02
N GLY A 171 3.73 0.15 -1.26
CA GLY A 171 4.88 0.66 -2.01
C GLY A 171 4.67 2.10 -2.48
N ALA A 172 3.61 2.34 -3.23
CA ALA A 172 3.40 3.60 -3.95
C ALA A 172 2.77 4.72 -3.11
N LEU A 173 2.17 4.42 -1.95
CA LEU A 173 1.69 5.45 -1.03
C LEU A 173 2.53 5.54 0.24
N ILE A 174 2.67 4.45 1.00
CA ILE A 174 3.39 4.51 2.29
C ILE A 174 4.89 4.70 2.09
N ILE A 175 5.55 3.78 1.38
CA ILE A 175 7.00 3.81 1.21
C ILE A 175 7.43 5.02 0.37
N ALA A 176 6.77 5.25 -0.77
CA ALA A 176 7.05 6.42 -1.60
C ALA A 176 6.79 7.73 -0.85
N GLY A 177 5.71 7.83 -0.07
CA GLY A 177 5.42 8.99 0.77
C GLY A 177 6.53 9.24 1.79
N LEU A 178 7.02 8.20 2.48
CA LEU A 178 8.14 8.32 3.41
C LEU A 178 9.42 8.81 2.74
N PHE A 179 9.70 8.37 1.50
CA PHE A 179 10.86 8.85 0.75
C PHE A 179 10.81 10.37 0.47
N THR A 180 9.64 10.99 0.47
CA THR A 180 9.52 12.44 0.27
C THR A 180 9.99 13.26 1.48
N PHE A 181 10.12 12.65 2.66
CA PHE A 181 10.63 13.26 3.89
C PHE A 181 12.13 13.03 4.11
N ILE A 182 12.88 12.66 3.07
CA ILE A 182 14.35 12.69 3.13
C ILE A 182 14.82 14.15 3.07
N PRO A 183 15.82 14.58 3.88
CA PRO A 183 16.35 15.94 3.84
C PRO A 183 16.71 16.41 2.42
N GLY A 184 16.32 17.65 2.09
CA GLY A 184 16.48 18.23 0.75
C GLY A 184 15.39 17.86 -0.25
N ARG A 185 14.25 17.35 0.23
CA ARG A 185 13.03 17.16 -0.58
C ARG A 185 11.91 18.05 -0.06
N LEU A 186 10.99 18.39 -0.96
CA LEU A 186 9.88 19.30 -0.68
C LEU A 186 9.12 19.00 0.63
N MET A 187 8.74 17.74 0.90
CA MET A 187 7.97 17.42 2.12
C MET A 187 8.82 17.50 3.40
N TRP A 188 10.15 17.42 3.30
CA TRP A 188 11.02 17.75 4.42
C TRP A 188 11.01 19.26 4.65
N ASP A 189 11.29 20.05 3.62
CA ASP A 189 11.42 21.51 3.71
C ASP A 189 10.10 22.20 4.11
N LEU A 190 8.95 21.58 3.80
CA LEU A 190 7.65 22.09 4.22
C LEU A 190 7.43 22.05 5.73
N PHE A 191 8.05 21.12 6.45
CA PHE A 191 7.77 20.86 7.87
C PHE A 191 8.99 20.99 8.78
N VAL A 192 10.20 21.11 8.22
CA VAL A 192 11.47 21.11 8.94
C VAL A 192 12.38 22.22 8.42
N SER A 193 12.91 23.03 9.34
CA SER A 193 13.98 24.02 9.09
C SER A 193 15.11 23.93 10.10
#